data_AF-A0A1Y3EHG6-F1
#
_entry.id   AF-A0A1Y3EHG6-F1
#
_cell.length_a   1.000
_cell.length_b   1.000
_cell.length_c   1.000
_cell.angle_alpha   90.00
_cell.angle_beta   90.00
_cell.angle_gamma   90.00
#
_symmetry.space_group_name_H-M   'P 1'
#
loop_
_entity.id
_entity.type
_entity.pdbx_description
1 polymer ?
#
loop_
_entity_poly.entity_id
_entity_poly.type
_entity_poly.pdbx_seq_one_letter_code
_entity_poly.pdbx_strand_id
1 'polypeptide(L)'
;MFSCWRKKRNILQSESPITGRLLVMTNKQYKLLKKSWLALSSCHKAMEAVIYNVEDSEGEWFHALGLTSPHESDQFKQTLTSLGRMYAFFLDYCIMMVFKKPQRVADVCEYVGALHAWKKNILFDARLLLLLKNATIRYFVQLSSKKKKDFCFRVWCIFLNFIFSEVRFFKFIYSSQHNN
;
A
#
# COMPACT_ATOMS: atom_id res chain seq x y z
N MET A 1 -22.47 16.13 -40.71
CA MET A 1 -21.52 15.00 -40.57
C MET A 1 -20.38 15.42 -39.64
N PHE A 2 -19.82 14.44 -38.91
CA PHE A 2 -18.90 14.55 -37.75
C PHE A 2 -19.57 14.84 -36.40
N SER A 3 -20.31 13.85 -35.88
CA SER A 3 -20.57 13.78 -34.45
C SER A 3 -19.25 13.54 -33.72
N CYS A 4 -18.93 14.45 -32.81
CA CYS A 4 -17.79 14.38 -31.91
C CYS A 4 -17.87 13.12 -31.03
N TRP A 5 -17.27 12.02 -31.47
CA TRP A 5 -16.92 10.90 -30.63
C TRP A 5 -15.82 11.32 -29.66
N ARG A 6 -16.15 12.11 -28.62
CA ARG A 6 -15.34 12.16 -27.41
C ARG A 6 -15.38 10.75 -26.83
N LYS A 7 -14.39 9.91 -27.17
CA LYS A 7 -14.10 8.66 -26.47
C LYS A 7 -14.11 9.01 -24.98
N LYS A 8 -15.11 8.52 -24.23
CA LYS A 8 -15.08 8.55 -22.76
C LYS A 8 -13.74 7.97 -22.36
N ARG A 9 -12.82 8.81 -21.88
CA ARG A 9 -11.52 8.35 -21.39
C ARG A 9 -11.82 7.47 -20.18
N ASN A 10 -11.62 6.17 -20.34
CA ASN A 10 -11.83 5.12 -19.33
C ASN A 10 -10.74 5.20 -18.24
N ILE A 11 -10.65 6.35 -17.58
CA ILE A 11 -9.62 6.73 -16.61
C ILE A 11 -10.31 6.98 -15.27
N LEU A 12 -9.80 6.33 -14.24
CA LEU A 12 -10.08 6.59 -12.83
C LEU A 12 -8.96 7.50 -12.31
N GLN A 13 -9.33 8.64 -11.74
CA GLN A 13 -8.40 9.62 -11.22
C GLN A 13 -8.75 9.94 -9.77
N SER A 14 -7.75 9.88 -8.90
CA SER A 14 -7.78 10.48 -7.57
C SER A 14 -6.71 11.57 -7.51
N GLU A 15 -7.06 12.71 -6.95
CA GLU A 15 -6.14 13.80 -6.68
C GLU A 15 -6.12 14.04 -5.18
N SER A 16 -4.93 14.12 -4.61
CA SER A 16 -4.76 14.56 -3.24
C SER A 16 -5.00 16.06 -3.16
N PRO A 17 -5.97 16.54 -2.36
CA PRO A 17 -6.29 17.96 -2.28
C PRO A 17 -5.14 18.80 -1.71
N ILE A 18 -4.24 18.18 -0.93
CA ILE A 18 -3.16 18.87 -0.24
C ILE A 18 -1.86 18.80 -1.04
N THR A 19 -1.53 17.64 -1.62
CA THR A 19 -0.24 17.46 -2.33
C THR A 19 -0.33 17.70 -3.83
N GLY A 20 -1.53 17.75 -4.40
CA GLY A 20 -1.76 17.76 -5.85
C GLY A 20 -1.33 16.47 -6.57
N ARG A 21 -0.90 15.43 -5.83
CA ARG A 21 -0.49 14.17 -6.46
C ARG A 21 -1.70 13.45 -7.04
N LEU A 22 -1.48 12.84 -8.20
CA LEU A 22 -2.52 12.14 -8.95
C LEU A 22 -2.29 10.63 -8.96
N LEU A 23 -3.30 9.86 -8.53
CA LEU A 23 -3.43 8.45 -8.90
C LEU A 23 -4.27 8.38 -10.17
N VAL A 24 -3.61 8.08 -11.29
CA VAL A 24 -4.27 7.90 -12.59
C VAL A 24 -4.18 6.43 -12.98
N MET A 25 -5.33 5.77 -13.10
CA MET A 25 -5.41 4.38 -13.54
C MET A 25 -6.47 4.24 -14.63
N THR A 26 -6.16 3.53 -15.70
CA THR A 26 -7.18 3.07 -16.65
C THR A 26 -8.07 2.01 -16.01
N ASN A 27 -9.30 1.86 -16.52
CA ASN A 27 -10.21 0.78 -16.11
C ASN A 27 -9.56 -0.61 -16.21
N LYS A 28 -8.68 -0.83 -17.20
CA LYS A 28 -7.95 -2.10 -17.38
C LYS A 28 -6.94 -2.32 -16.25
N GLN A 29 -6.20 -1.28 -15.86
CA GLN A 29 -5.24 -1.33 -14.75
C GLN A 29 -5.95 -1.57 -13.41
N TYR A 30 -7.04 -0.84 -13.15
CA TYR A 30 -7.85 -1.06 -11.94
C TYR A 30 -8.45 -2.47 -11.88
N LYS A 31 -9.02 -2.96 -12.99
CA LYS A 31 -9.55 -4.34 -13.06
C LYS A 31 -8.46 -5.37 -12.78
N LEU A 32 -7.22 -5.15 -13.25
CA LEU A 32 -6.10 -6.03 -12.92
C LEU A 32 -5.80 -5.97 -11.41
N LEU A 33 -5.61 -4.77 -10.85
CA LEU A 33 -5.31 -4.58 -9.43
C LEU A 33 -6.33 -5.30 -8.54
N LYS A 34 -7.61 -5.01 -8.76
CA LYS A 34 -8.72 -5.63 -8.04
C LYS A 34 -8.76 -7.14 -8.22
N LYS A 35 -8.59 -7.64 -9.45
CA LYS A 35 -8.59 -9.08 -9.71
C LYS A 35 -7.41 -9.79 -9.05
N SER A 36 -6.21 -9.21 -9.07
CA SER A 36 -5.05 -9.80 -8.40
C SER A 36 -5.22 -9.83 -6.89
N TRP A 37 -5.85 -8.81 -6.31
CA TRP A 37 -6.16 -8.75 -4.88
C TRP A 37 -7.19 -9.82 -4.48
N LEU A 38 -8.31 -9.90 -5.21
CA LEU A 38 -9.38 -10.87 -4.92
C LEU A 38 -9.01 -12.32 -5.24
N ALA A 39 -7.89 -12.56 -5.93
CA ALA A 39 -7.40 -13.91 -6.20
C ALA A 39 -6.67 -14.54 -5.02
N LEU A 40 -6.38 -13.78 -3.95
CA LEU A 40 -5.75 -14.30 -2.74
C LEU A 40 -6.75 -15.16 -1.97
N SER A 41 -6.31 -16.34 -1.52
CA SER A 41 -7.10 -17.20 -0.62
C SER A 41 -7.30 -16.56 0.75
N SER A 42 -6.30 -15.82 1.23
CA SER A 42 -6.39 -14.98 2.42
C SER A 42 -5.50 -13.73 2.26
N CYS A 43 -6.13 -12.55 2.29
CA CYS A 43 -5.41 -11.28 2.15
C CYS A 43 -4.49 -11.01 3.34
N HIS A 44 -4.94 -11.32 4.57
CA HIS A 44 -4.11 -11.11 5.76
C HIS A 44 -2.90 -12.04 5.78
N LYS A 45 -3.06 -13.33 5.39
CA LYS A 45 -1.92 -14.27 5.31
C LYS A 45 -0.92 -13.87 4.23
N ALA A 46 -1.40 -13.37 3.10
CA ALA A 46 -0.52 -12.82 2.07
C ALA A 46 0.30 -11.64 2.60
N MET A 47 -0.33 -10.72 3.35
CA MET A 47 0.37 -9.56 3.90
C MET A 47 1.30 -9.92 5.07
N GLU A 48 0.96 -10.91 5.89
CA GLU A 48 1.89 -11.53 6.85
C GLU A 48 3.16 -12.00 6.14
N ALA A 49 3.01 -12.78 5.05
CA ALA A 49 4.15 -13.27 4.29
C ALA A 49 4.99 -12.15 3.65
N VAL A 50 4.33 -11.08 3.17
CA VAL A 50 5.04 -9.89 2.65
C VAL A 50 5.87 -9.22 3.73
N ILE A 51 5.32 -9.02 4.92
CA ILE A 51 6.01 -8.38 6.04
C ILE A 51 7.15 -9.28 6.54
N TYR A 52 6.92 -10.58 6.64
CA TYR A 52 7.95 -11.56 7.00
C TYR A 52 9.12 -11.54 6.03
N ASN A 53 8.86 -11.49 4.72
CA ASN A 53 9.93 -11.42 3.70
C ASN A 53 10.74 -10.12 3.76
N VAL A 54 10.16 -9.02 4.26
CA VAL A 54 10.92 -7.78 4.51
C VAL A 54 11.90 -7.98 5.65
N GLU A 55 11.51 -8.68 6.72
CA GLU A 55 12.41 -9.00 7.82
C GLU A 55 13.51 -9.95 7.42
N ASP A 56 13.17 -11.04 6.71
CA ASP A 56 14.14 -12.05 6.27
C ASP A 56 15.24 -11.47 5.36
N SER A 57 14.95 -10.36 4.66
CA SER A 57 15.91 -9.71 3.76
C SER A 57 16.70 -8.54 4.36
N GLU A 58 16.21 -7.90 5.43
CA GLU A 58 16.80 -6.64 5.95
C GLU A 58 17.02 -6.65 7.49
N GLY A 59 16.57 -7.67 8.21
CA GLY A 59 16.98 -8.11 9.56
C GLY A 59 16.83 -7.16 10.75
N GLU A 60 16.56 -5.86 10.56
CA GLU A 60 16.65 -4.86 11.63
C GLU A 60 15.29 -4.33 12.09
N TRP A 61 14.22 -4.63 11.35
CA TRP A 61 12.98 -3.86 11.49
C TRP A 61 12.07 -4.37 12.61
N PHE A 62 12.02 -5.69 12.81
CA PHE A 62 11.34 -6.25 13.98
C PHE A 62 12.10 -5.96 15.27
N HIS A 63 13.44 -5.94 15.26
CA HIS A 63 14.24 -5.51 16.41
C HIS A 63 13.86 -4.12 16.89
N ALA A 64 13.62 -3.21 15.95
CA ALA A 64 13.25 -1.85 16.25
C ALA A 64 11.83 -1.74 16.85
N LEU A 65 10.94 -2.71 16.55
CA LEU A 65 9.63 -2.91 17.20
C LEU A 65 9.74 -3.57 18.59
N GLY A 66 10.96 -3.82 19.10
CA GLY A 66 11.18 -4.57 20.33
C GLY A 66 10.92 -6.08 20.18
N LEU A 67 10.84 -6.58 18.95
CA LEU A 67 10.60 -7.98 18.62
C LEU A 67 11.94 -8.62 18.25
N THR A 68 12.40 -9.57 19.06
CA THR A 68 13.61 -10.34 18.73
C THR A 68 13.33 -11.31 17.57
N SER A 69 14.36 -11.48 16.73
CA SER A 69 14.49 -12.37 15.54
C SER A 69 13.75 -13.73 15.60
N PRO A 70 13.31 -14.29 14.44
CA PRO A 70 11.97 -14.85 14.21
C PRO A 70 11.67 -16.26 14.74
N HIS A 71 12.55 -16.93 15.47
CA HIS A 71 12.47 -18.38 15.46
C HIS A 71 11.43 -19.06 16.37
N GLU A 72 10.82 -18.44 17.39
CA GLU A 72 9.89 -19.21 18.23
C GLU A 72 8.91 -18.47 19.16
N SER A 73 8.90 -17.13 19.27
CA SER A 73 8.00 -16.50 20.24
C SER A 73 6.56 -16.36 19.73
N ASP A 74 5.59 -16.79 20.55
CA ASP A 74 4.16 -16.59 20.27
C ASP A 74 3.82 -15.11 20.09
N GLN A 75 4.54 -14.23 20.80
CA GLN A 75 4.41 -12.78 20.69
C GLN A 75 4.78 -12.27 19.29
N PHE A 76 5.85 -12.79 18.67
CA PHE A 76 6.22 -12.43 17.30
C PHE A 76 5.14 -12.86 16.31
N LYS A 77 4.66 -14.11 16.41
CA LYS A 77 3.59 -14.65 15.54
C LYS A 77 2.31 -13.83 15.64
N GLN A 78 1.89 -13.50 16.86
CA GLN A 78 0.71 -12.66 17.10
C GLN A 78 0.88 -11.25 16.52
N THR A 79 2.07 -10.65 16.70
CA THR A 79 2.36 -9.32 16.18
C THR A 79 2.36 -9.31 14.65
N LEU A 80 3.02 -10.29 14.03
CA LEU A 80 3.02 -10.46 12.58
C LEU A 80 1.59 -10.61 12.04
N THR A 81 0.75 -11.44 12.68
CA THR A 81 -0.66 -11.58 12.30
C THR A 81 -1.44 -10.28 12.41
N SER A 82 -1.24 -9.53 13.50
CA SER A 82 -1.89 -8.23 13.69
C SER A 82 -1.48 -7.24 12.58
N LEU A 83 -0.18 -7.14 12.29
CA LEU A 83 0.35 -6.27 11.25
C LEU A 83 -0.14 -6.68 9.86
N GLY A 84 -0.16 -7.97 9.54
CA GLY A 84 -0.68 -8.49 8.28
C GLY A 84 -2.17 -8.18 8.07
N ARG A 85 -2.99 -8.28 9.14
CA ARG A 85 -4.40 -7.86 9.11
C ARG A 85 -4.56 -6.37 8.87
N MET A 86 -3.81 -5.53 9.60
CA MET A 86 -3.86 -4.08 9.44
C MET A 86 -3.45 -3.66 8.03
N TYR A 87 -2.36 -4.23 7.51
CA TYR A 87 -1.88 -3.92 6.18
C TYR A 87 -2.86 -4.38 5.10
N ALA A 88 -3.42 -5.58 5.24
CA ALA A 88 -4.44 -6.09 4.32
C ALA A 88 -5.70 -5.22 4.32
N PHE A 89 -6.17 -4.79 5.49
CA PHE A 89 -7.32 -3.89 5.62
C PHE A 89 -7.06 -2.54 4.94
N PHE A 90 -5.89 -1.95 5.16
CA PHE A 90 -5.49 -0.70 4.51
C PHE A 90 -5.50 -0.83 2.97
N LEU A 91 -4.88 -1.88 2.43
CA LEU A 91 -4.86 -2.11 0.99
C LEU A 91 -6.26 -2.37 0.42
N ASP A 92 -7.06 -3.20 1.09
CA ASP A 92 -8.43 -3.50 0.66
C ASP A 92 -9.27 -2.24 0.57
N TYR A 93 -9.22 -1.41 1.62
CA TYR A 93 -9.95 -0.16 1.67
C TYR A 93 -9.49 0.79 0.55
N CYS A 94 -8.19 1.02 0.41
CA CYS A 94 -7.65 1.85 -0.68
C CYS A 94 -8.08 1.33 -2.07
N ILE A 95 -7.99 0.03 -2.35
CA ILE A 95 -8.41 -0.58 -3.62
C ILE A 95 -9.91 -0.38 -3.86
N MET A 96 -10.75 -0.51 -2.84
CA MET A 96 -12.19 -0.24 -2.96
C MET A 96 -12.47 1.24 -3.28
N MET A 97 -11.74 2.15 -2.64
CA MET A 97 -11.94 3.59 -2.77
C MET A 97 -11.52 4.11 -4.15
N VAL A 98 -10.50 3.52 -4.80
CA VAL A 98 -10.08 3.87 -6.18
C VAL A 98 -11.25 3.85 -7.17
N PHE A 99 -12.24 2.97 -6.97
CA PHE A 99 -13.42 2.91 -7.84
C PHE A 99 -14.62 3.66 -7.30
N LYS A 100 -14.91 3.53 -6.00
CA LYS A 100 -16.14 4.08 -5.42
C LYS A 100 -16.08 5.59 -5.26
N LYS A 101 -14.97 6.11 -4.72
CA LYS A 101 -14.77 7.52 -4.39
C LYS A 101 -13.27 7.82 -4.47
N PRO A 102 -12.71 7.96 -5.69
CA PRO A 102 -11.28 8.10 -5.90
C PRO A 102 -10.66 9.20 -5.01
N GLN A 103 -11.32 10.34 -4.88
CA GLN A 103 -10.85 11.49 -4.08
C GLN A 103 -10.55 11.11 -2.62
N ARG A 104 -11.25 10.11 -2.07
CA ARG A 104 -11.08 9.68 -0.67
C ARG A 104 -9.90 8.73 -0.44
N VAL A 105 -9.17 8.30 -1.48
CA VAL A 105 -7.96 7.49 -1.30
C VAL A 105 -6.91 8.31 -0.54
N ALA A 106 -6.80 9.61 -0.83
CA ALA A 106 -5.91 10.52 -0.12
C ALA A 106 -6.33 10.68 1.36
N ASP A 107 -7.63 10.85 1.66
CA ASP A 107 -8.15 10.95 3.03
C ASP A 107 -7.78 9.72 3.90
N VAL A 108 -7.82 8.52 3.30
CA VAL A 108 -7.42 7.29 3.99
C VAL A 108 -5.92 7.29 4.29
N CYS A 109 -5.12 7.76 3.33
CA CYS A 109 -3.68 7.88 3.51
C CYS A 109 -3.31 8.95 4.53
N GLU A 110 -4.06 10.05 4.59
CA GLU A 110 -3.96 11.09 5.60
C GLU A 110 -4.20 10.52 7.00
N TYR A 111 -5.32 9.83 7.18
CA TYR A 111 -5.65 9.20 8.46
C TYR A 111 -4.56 8.23 8.94
N VAL A 112 -4.08 7.35 8.05
CA VAL A 112 -2.99 6.42 8.38
C VAL A 112 -1.68 7.15 8.68
N GLY A 113 -1.34 8.18 7.90
CA GLY A 113 -0.16 9.02 8.14
C GLY A 113 -0.20 9.71 9.51
N ALA A 114 -1.36 10.30 9.86
CA ALA A 114 -1.60 10.92 11.16
C ALA A 114 -1.44 9.94 12.32
N LEU A 115 -2.01 8.73 12.20
CA LEU A 115 -1.86 7.68 13.21
C LEU A 115 -0.39 7.31 13.47
N HIS A 116 0.40 7.18 12.41
CA HIS A 116 1.83 6.89 12.54
C HIS A 116 2.62 8.06 13.14
N ALA A 117 2.21 9.30 12.90
CA ALA A 117 2.80 10.48 13.52
C ALA A 117 2.48 10.55 15.03
N TRP A 118 1.21 10.39 15.42
CA TRP A 118 0.77 10.45 16.82
C TRP A 118 1.41 9.38 17.68
N LYS A 119 1.55 8.16 17.16
CA LYS A 119 2.22 7.07 17.86
C LYS A 119 3.74 7.25 17.98
N LYS A 120 4.30 8.37 17.49
CA LYS A 120 5.75 8.62 17.39
C LYS A 120 6.49 7.41 16.84
N ASN A 121 5.89 6.75 15.84
CA ASN A 121 6.42 5.50 15.33
C ASN A 121 7.63 5.81 14.44
N ILE A 122 8.81 5.87 15.07
CA ILE A 122 10.10 6.17 14.44
C ILE A 122 10.39 5.18 13.32
N LEU A 123 9.93 3.94 13.50
CA LEU A 123 10.21 2.82 12.60
C LEU A 123 9.49 2.95 11.26
N PHE A 124 8.33 3.62 11.26
CA PHE A 124 7.53 3.81 10.06
C PHE A 124 8.11 4.92 9.17
N ASP A 125 9.33 4.72 8.69
CA ASP A 125 10.10 5.69 7.93
C ASP A 125 10.03 5.43 6.41
N ALA A 126 10.77 6.24 5.66
CA ALA A 126 10.83 6.13 4.21
C ALA A 126 11.45 4.80 3.73
N ARG A 127 12.40 4.25 4.48
CA ARG A 127 13.11 3.00 4.14
C ARG A 127 12.14 1.84 4.26
N LEU A 128 11.40 1.73 5.36
CA LEU A 128 10.38 0.70 5.52
C LEU A 128 9.34 0.75 4.40
N LEU A 129 8.76 1.93 4.15
CA LEU A 129 7.71 2.08 3.15
C LEU A 129 8.19 1.60 1.77
N LEU A 130 9.46 1.87 1.44
CA LEU A 130 10.08 1.37 0.22
C LEU A 130 10.22 -0.16 0.22
N LEU A 131 10.67 -0.75 1.33
CA LEU A 131 10.83 -2.20 1.47
C LEU A 131 9.48 -2.92 1.37
N LEU A 132 8.47 -2.48 2.12
CA LEU A 132 7.10 -2.99 2.05
C LEU A 132 6.53 -2.89 0.64
N LYS A 133 6.77 -1.77 -0.05
CA LYS A 133 6.33 -1.56 -1.42
C LYS A 133 6.93 -2.63 -2.34
N ASN A 134 8.25 -2.77 -2.30
CA ASN A 134 8.98 -3.68 -3.17
C ASN A 134 8.60 -5.14 -2.90
N ALA A 135 8.48 -5.52 -1.62
CA ALA A 135 8.03 -6.85 -1.23
C ALA A 135 6.60 -7.15 -1.69
N THR A 136 5.68 -6.21 -1.54
CA THR A 136 4.28 -6.34 -2.00
C THR A 136 4.22 -6.51 -3.52
N ILE A 137 4.94 -5.68 -4.27
CA ILE A 137 4.99 -5.79 -5.73
C ILE A 137 5.55 -7.14 -6.16
N ARG A 138 6.68 -7.57 -5.57
CA ARG A 138 7.30 -8.87 -5.86
C ARG A 138 6.32 -10.00 -5.63
N TYR A 139 5.59 -9.98 -4.51
CA TYR A 139 4.58 -10.97 -4.17
C TYR A 139 3.50 -11.09 -5.27
N PHE A 140 2.86 -9.99 -5.67
CA PHE A 140 1.82 -10.03 -6.70
C PHE A 140 2.35 -10.32 -8.11
N VAL A 141 3.58 -9.92 -8.42
CA VAL A 141 4.23 -10.25 -9.70
C VAL A 141 4.53 -11.75 -9.78
N GLN A 142 4.98 -12.37 -8.69
CA GLN A 142 5.23 -13.82 -8.63
C GLN A 142 3.95 -14.64 -8.82
N LEU A 143 2.82 -14.19 -8.25
CA LEU A 143 1.51 -14.83 -8.45
C LEU A 143 0.92 -14.63 -9.85
N SER A 144 1.43 -13.66 -10.61
CA SER A 144 0.92 -13.36 -11.95
C SER A 144 1.50 -14.31 -13.01
N SER A 145 0.70 -14.59 -14.05
CA SER A 145 1.19 -15.41 -15.17
C SER A 145 2.36 -14.73 -15.88
N LYS A 146 3.27 -15.52 -16.47
CA LYS A 146 4.48 -15.02 -17.16
C LYS A 146 4.20 -13.87 -18.13
N LYS A 147 3.10 -13.97 -18.91
CA LYS A 147 2.67 -12.96 -19.89
C LYS A 147 2.15 -11.65 -19.27
N LYS A 148 1.85 -11.63 -17.96
CA LYS A 148 1.26 -10.50 -17.25
C LYS A 148 2.19 -9.88 -16.19
N LYS A 149 3.39 -10.43 -15.96
CA LYS A 149 4.32 -9.96 -14.93
C LYS A 149 4.60 -8.45 -15.03
N ASP A 150 4.99 -7.97 -16.21
CA ASP A 150 5.30 -6.54 -16.41
C ASP A 150 4.07 -5.65 -16.21
N PHE A 151 2.91 -6.11 -16.65
CA PHE A 151 1.67 -5.36 -16.48
C PHE A 151 1.23 -5.32 -15.01
N CYS A 152 1.37 -6.45 -14.30
CA CYS A 152 1.13 -6.55 -12.86
C CYS A 152 2.07 -5.61 -12.09
N PHE A 153 3.36 -5.66 -12.39
CA PHE A 153 4.38 -4.80 -11.82
C PHE A 153 4.00 -3.32 -11.95
N ARG A 154 3.72 -2.86 -13.17
CA ARG A 154 3.36 -1.45 -13.42
C ARG A 154 2.10 -1.03 -12.67
N VAL A 155 1.07 -1.88 -12.64
CA VAL A 155 -0.20 -1.58 -11.96
C VAL A 155 -0.01 -1.44 -10.45
N TRP A 156 0.68 -2.39 -9.82
CA TRP A 156 0.97 -2.34 -8.39
C TRP A 156 1.92 -1.19 -8.03
N CYS A 157 2.91 -0.90 -8.88
CA CYS A 157 3.79 0.26 -8.72
C CYS A 157 3.00 1.58 -8.69
N ILE A 158 2.12 1.81 -9.67
CA ILE A 158 1.31 3.03 -9.74
C ILE A 158 0.49 3.21 -8.46
N PHE A 159 -0.21 2.15 -8.05
CA PHE A 159 -1.08 2.18 -6.88
C PHE A 159 -0.30 2.40 -5.58
N LEU A 160 0.74 1.60 -5.32
CA LEU A 160 1.50 1.65 -4.07
C LEU A 160 2.35 2.92 -3.97
N ASN A 161 2.92 3.40 -5.08
CA ASN A 161 3.66 4.68 -5.09
C ASN A 161 2.76 5.83 -4.62
N PHE A 162 1.52 5.88 -5.07
CA PHE A 162 0.59 6.92 -4.65
C PHE A 162 0.30 6.82 -3.15
N ILE A 163 -0.25 5.70 -2.68
CA ILE A 163 -0.72 5.60 -1.30
C ILE A 163 0.41 5.77 -0.28
N PHE A 164 1.60 5.21 -0.53
CA PHE A 164 2.72 5.35 0.41
C PHE A 164 3.36 6.74 0.38
N SER A 165 3.33 7.41 -0.77
CA SER A 165 3.79 8.80 -0.83
C SER A 165 2.87 9.72 -0.04
N GLU A 166 1.56 9.50 -0.13
CA GLU A 166 0.56 10.23 0.67
C GLU A 166 0.73 9.96 2.16
N VAL A 167 0.76 8.69 2.58
CA VAL A 167 0.96 8.32 3.99
C VAL A 167 2.24 8.95 4.55
N ARG A 168 3.36 8.88 3.81
CA ARG A 168 4.64 9.47 4.23
C ARG A 168 4.53 10.98 4.41
N PHE A 169 3.90 11.66 3.47
CA PHE A 169 3.75 13.12 3.50
C PHE A 169 2.92 13.55 4.72
N PHE A 170 1.78 12.89 4.96
CA PHE A 170 0.94 13.22 6.10
C PHE A 170 1.62 12.88 7.43
N LYS A 171 2.32 11.74 7.53
CA LYS A 171 3.14 11.46 8.71
C LYS A 171 4.10 12.61 9.01
N PHE A 172 4.82 13.09 7.99
CA PHE A 172 5.78 14.19 8.15
C PHE A 172 5.12 15.49 8.63
N ILE A 173 4.00 15.90 8.02
CA ILE A 173 3.26 17.09 8.44
C ILE A 173 2.81 16.99 9.89
N TYR A 174 2.13 15.90 10.26
CA TYR A 174 1.63 15.76 11.61
C TYR A 174 2.75 15.62 12.64
N SER A 175 3.85 14.93 12.34
CA SER A 175 5.01 14.87 13.25
C SER A 175 5.62 16.26 13.49
N SER A 176 5.58 17.16 12.51
CA SER A 176 6.11 18.52 12.64
C SER A 176 5.21 19.43 13.49
N GLN A 177 3.91 19.13 13.58
CA GLN A 177 2.95 19.90 14.37
C GLN A 177 2.94 19.54 15.87
N HIS A 178 3.35 18.31 16.22
CA HIS A 178 3.33 17.80 17.61
C HIS A 178 4.66 17.99 18.37
N ASN A 179 5.67 18.58 17.73
CA ASN A 179 6.99 18.86 18.32
C ASN A 179 7.21 20.35 18.63
N ASN A 180 6.18 21.19 18.46
CA ASN A 180 6.10 22.58 18.93
C ASN A 180 5.08 22.67 20.07
#